data_AF-A0A7X6PXZ7-F1
#
_entry.id   AF-A0A7X6PXZ7-F1
#
_cell.length_a   1.000
_cell.length_b   1.000
_cell.length_c   1.000
_cell.angle_alpha   90.00
_cell.angle_beta   90.00
_cell.angle_gamma   90.00
#
_symmetry.space_group_name_H-M   'P 1'
#
loop_
_entity.id
_entity.type
_entity.pdbx_description
1 polymer ?
#
loop_
_entity_poly.entity_id
_entity_poly.type
_entity_poly.pdbx_seq_one_letter_code
_entity_poly.pdbx_strand_id
1 'polypeptide(L)'
;MNNKRNQWIVLGVVAIIIALVAAMLLFPRKPIETPATIQNVKVLEIETSLNQEEMKFVGFIQPKNIQQATFGTLGTIEKVYVSEGQYVKKGTLLMSVNDENAQLSLNNAKESYKVAQSNQKQAKSLMDAEQLNLKNEEAS
;
A
#
# COMPACT_ATOMS: atom_id res chain seq x y z
N MET A 1 37.37 -53.95 -105.71
CA MET A 1 38.35 -52.84 -105.74
C MET A 1 37.62 -51.54 -105.40
N ASN A 2 37.56 -51.23 -104.10
CA ASN A 2 37.40 -49.93 -103.43
C ASN A 2 36.56 -48.87 -104.19
N ASN A 3 35.29 -48.80 -103.85
CA ASN A 3 34.29 -47.90 -104.41
C ASN A 3 34.54 -46.44 -103.98
N LYS A 4 35.20 -45.67 -104.86
CA LYS A 4 35.61 -44.27 -104.60
C LYS A 4 34.44 -43.29 -104.37
N ARG A 5 33.21 -43.63 -104.74
CA ARG A 5 32.07 -42.70 -104.77
C ARG A 5 31.35 -42.55 -103.42
N ASN A 6 31.34 -43.59 -102.60
CA ASN A 6 30.76 -43.61 -101.25
C ASN A 6 31.78 -43.22 -100.17
N GLN A 7 33.09 -43.31 -100.44
CA GLN A 7 34.10 -42.75 -99.54
C GLN A 7 34.00 -41.23 -99.42
N TRP A 8 33.65 -40.50 -100.49
CA TRP A 8 33.45 -39.04 -100.44
C TRP A 8 32.24 -38.63 -99.58
N ILE A 9 31.17 -39.42 -99.59
CA ILE A 9 29.99 -39.17 -98.76
C ILE A 9 30.32 -39.40 -97.27
N VAL A 10 31.01 -40.49 -96.96
CA VAL A 10 31.45 -40.78 -95.58
C VAL A 10 32.42 -39.70 -95.09
N LEU A 11 33.34 -39.21 -95.93
CA LEU A 11 34.26 -38.12 -95.58
C LEU A 11 33.51 -36.80 -95.34
N GLY A 12 32.47 -36.50 -96.12
CA GLY A 12 31.61 -35.33 -95.91
C GLY A 12 30.82 -35.38 -94.60
N VAL A 13 30.28 -36.55 -94.24
CA VAL A 13 29.53 -36.72 -92.97
C VAL A 13 30.46 -36.62 -91.76
N VAL A 14 31.66 -37.20 -91.84
CA VAL A 14 32.65 -37.09 -90.77
C VAL A 14 33.11 -35.63 -90.57
N ALA A 15 33.30 -34.86 -91.65
CA ALA A 15 33.63 -33.44 -91.55
C ALA A 15 32.52 -32.60 -90.88
N ILE A 16 31.24 -32.92 -91.15
CA ILE A 16 30.10 -32.24 -90.52
C ILE A 16 30.00 -32.55 -89.02
N ILE A 17 30.24 -33.81 -88.61
CA ILE A 17 30.23 -34.19 -87.20
C ILE A 17 31.37 -33.50 -86.44
N ILE A 18 32.56 -33.41 -87.03
CA ILE A 18 33.69 -32.71 -86.42
C ILE A 18 33.40 -31.20 -86.29
N ALA A 19 32.75 -30.59 -87.28
CA ALA A 19 32.37 -29.19 -87.22
C ALA A 19 31.34 -28.88 -86.11
N LEU A 20 30.36 -29.78 -85.89
CA LEU A 20 29.37 -29.64 -84.81
C LEU A 20 29.98 -29.77 -83.42
N VAL A 21 30.90 -30.73 -83.24
CA VAL A 21 31.59 -30.92 -81.95
C VAL A 21 32.54 -29.75 -81.66
N ALA A 22 33.25 -29.24 -82.67
CA ALA A 22 34.10 -28.06 -82.53
C ALA A 22 33.29 -26.82 -82.17
N ALA A 23 32.11 -26.62 -82.80
CA ALA A 23 31.23 -25.51 -82.46
C ALA A 23 30.76 -25.61 -80.99
N MET A 24 30.33 -26.79 -80.53
CA MET A 24 29.85 -26.97 -79.17
C MET A 24 30.94 -26.77 -78.09
N LEU A 25 32.21 -27.07 -78.41
CA LEU A 25 33.35 -26.85 -77.50
C LEU A 25 33.88 -25.41 -77.53
N LEU A 26 33.69 -24.67 -78.63
CA LEU A 26 34.24 -23.32 -78.79
C LEU A 26 33.30 -22.19 -78.36
N PHE A 27 32.05 -22.47 -77.96
CA PHE A 27 31.15 -21.45 -77.39
C PHE A 27 31.23 -21.42 -75.85
N PRO A 28 31.96 -20.46 -75.24
CA PRO A 28 32.00 -20.32 -73.79
C PRO A 28 30.64 -19.90 -73.23
N ARG A 29 30.14 -20.63 -72.22
CA ARG A 29 28.90 -20.30 -71.51
C ARG A 29 29.10 -19.05 -70.66
N LYS A 30 28.33 -17.98 -70.94
CA LYS A 30 28.31 -16.77 -70.11
C LYS A 30 27.71 -17.10 -68.73
N PRO A 31 28.35 -16.70 -67.61
CA PRO A 31 27.80 -16.92 -66.27
C PRO A 31 26.53 -16.08 -66.08
N ILE A 32 25.50 -16.71 -65.52
CA ILE A 32 24.19 -16.10 -65.28
C ILE A 32 24.29 -15.32 -63.96
N GLU A 33 24.20 -14.00 -64.02
CA GLU A 33 24.10 -13.14 -62.86
C GLU A 33 22.64 -13.13 -62.37
N THR A 34 22.37 -13.74 -61.22
CA THR A 34 21.04 -13.69 -60.59
C THR A 34 20.84 -12.35 -59.87
N PRO A 35 19.74 -11.62 -60.10
CA PRO A 35 19.48 -10.34 -59.43
C PRO A 35 19.21 -10.56 -57.94
N ALA A 36 19.81 -9.72 -57.09
CA ALA A 36 19.62 -9.76 -55.65
C ALA A 36 18.15 -9.49 -55.28
N THR A 37 17.46 -10.51 -54.78
CA THR A 37 16.11 -10.38 -54.20
C THR A 37 16.18 -9.50 -52.97
N ILE A 38 15.57 -8.31 -53.03
CA ILE A 38 15.41 -7.42 -51.88
C ILE A 38 14.43 -8.11 -50.91
N GLN A 39 14.95 -8.67 -49.82
CA GLN A 39 14.10 -9.25 -48.78
C GLN A 39 13.38 -8.14 -48.03
N ASN A 40 12.06 -8.12 -48.13
CA ASN A 40 11.24 -7.18 -47.39
C ASN A 40 11.16 -7.65 -45.92
N VAL A 41 11.94 -7.01 -45.05
CA VAL A 41 11.96 -7.30 -43.62
C VAL A 41 11.11 -6.29 -42.87
N LYS A 42 10.34 -6.77 -41.91
CA LYS A 42 9.51 -5.91 -41.05
C LYS A 42 10.39 -5.39 -39.93
N VAL A 43 10.66 -4.08 -39.94
CA VAL A 43 11.37 -3.40 -38.85
C VAL A 43 10.38 -2.87 -37.82
N LEU A 44 10.76 -2.93 -36.54
CA LEU A 44 10.02 -2.32 -35.43
C LEU A 44 10.91 -1.24 -34.84
N GLU A 45 10.47 0.02 -34.84
CA GLU A 45 11.17 1.13 -34.21
C GLU A 45 10.89 1.09 -32.70
N ILE A 46 11.95 1.07 -31.88
CA ILE A 46 11.84 0.88 -30.43
C ILE A 46 11.92 2.25 -29.77
N GLU A 47 10.79 2.77 -29.30
CA GLU A 47 10.76 3.98 -28.47
C GLU A 47 10.95 3.62 -27.00
N THR A 48 11.70 4.45 -26.26
CA THR A 48 11.93 4.25 -24.83
C THR A 48 10.70 4.71 -24.05
N SER A 49 9.79 3.79 -23.77
CA SER A 49 8.68 4.04 -22.84
C SER A 49 9.19 3.97 -21.41
N LEU A 50 8.95 5.03 -20.62
CA LEU A 50 9.08 4.95 -19.17
C LEU A 50 8.03 3.96 -18.68
N ASN A 51 8.48 2.75 -18.35
CA ASN A 51 7.66 1.71 -17.75
C ASN A 51 7.33 2.16 -16.32
N GLN A 52 6.26 2.95 -16.16
CA GLN A 52 5.65 3.11 -14.84
C GLN A 52 4.94 1.81 -14.52
N GLU A 53 5.62 0.92 -13.82
CA GLU A 53 5.00 -0.25 -13.21
C GLU A 53 3.93 0.26 -12.23
N GLU A 54 2.67 0.19 -12.65
CA GLU A 54 1.53 0.53 -11.81
C GLU A 54 1.37 -0.59 -10.77
N MET A 55 2.10 -0.46 -9.66
CA MET A 55 2.07 -1.41 -8.56
C MET A 55 0.74 -1.28 -7.81
N LYS A 56 -0.12 -2.27 -7.98
CA LYS A 56 -1.42 -2.36 -7.27
C LYS A 56 -1.23 -3.11 -5.97
N PHE A 57 -1.25 -2.36 -4.88
CA PHE A 57 -1.21 -2.93 -3.54
C PHE A 57 -2.62 -3.18 -3.03
N VAL A 58 -2.89 -4.41 -2.65
CA VAL A 58 -4.09 -4.78 -1.89
C VAL A 58 -3.75 -4.71 -0.41
N GLY A 59 -4.59 -4.04 0.37
CA GLY A 59 -4.39 -3.87 1.79
C GLY A 59 -5.72 -3.90 2.53
N PHE A 60 -5.67 -4.27 3.81
CA PHE A 60 -6.83 -4.23 4.69
C PHE A 60 -6.86 -2.90 5.44
N ILE A 61 -8.04 -2.30 5.52
CA ILE A 61 -8.26 -1.09 6.31
C ILE A 61 -8.37 -1.51 7.77
N GLN A 62 -7.55 -0.90 8.64
CA GLN A 62 -7.62 -1.12 10.08
C GLN A 62 -8.08 0.15 10.79
N PRO A 63 -8.90 0.03 11.84
CA PRO A 63 -9.27 1.16 12.66
C PRO A 63 -8.01 1.74 13.32
N LYS A 64 -7.86 3.07 13.27
CA LYS A 64 -6.71 3.76 13.85
C LYS A 64 -6.55 3.47 15.35
N ASN A 65 -7.67 3.38 16.08
CA ASN A 65 -7.70 3.06 17.50
C ASN A 65 -8.95 2.22 17.79
N ILE A 66 -8.80 1.17 18.58
CA ILE A 66 -9.91 0.40 19.17
C ILE A 66 -9.85 0.66 20.68
N GLN A 67 -10.96 1.12 21.24
CA GLN A 67 -11.07 1.44 22.66
C GLN A 67 -12.26 0.68 23.24
N GLN A 68 -12.03 -0.07 24.31
CA GLN A 68 -13.09 -0.71 25.06
C GLN A 68 -13.51 0.22 26.20
N ALA A 69 -14.77 0.65 26.21
CA ALA A 69 -15.32 1.43 27.31
C ALA A 69 -15.65 0.49 28.49
N THR A 70 -15.07 0.76 29.65
CA THR A 70 -15.34 0.06 30.90
C THR A 70 -15.71 1.05 31.99
N PHE A 71 -16.43 0.57 33.00
CA PHE A 71 -16.76 1.39 34.17
C PHE A 71 -15.57 1.43 35.12
N GLY A 72 -15.25 2.62 35.63
CA GLY A 72 -14.20 2.81 36.64
C GLY A 72 -14.64 2.41 38.06
N THR A 73 -15.94 2.16 38.26
CA THR A 73 -16.54 1.81 39.55
C THR A 73 -17.47 0.62 39.39
N LEU A 74 -17.56 -0.21 40.42
CA LEU A 74 -18.55 -1.28 40.50
C LEU A 74 -19.93 -0.68 40.78
N GLY A 75 -20.95 -1.14 40.07
CA GLY A 75 -22.33 -0.73 40.29
C GLY A 75 -23.28 -1.31 39.23
N THR A 76 -24.57 -1.12 39.44
CA THR A 76 -25.61 -1.58 38.52
C THR A 76 -25.87 -0.53 37.45
N ILE A 77 -25.94 -0.94 36.18
CA ILE A 77 -26.30 -0.05 35.07
C ILE A 77 -27.72 0.47 35.32
N GLU A 78 -27.87 1.78 35.32
CA GLU A 78 -29.17 2.44 35.45
C GLU A 78 -29.78 2.68 34.07
N LYS A 79 -28.99 3.23 33.14
CA LYS A 79 -29.47 3.57 31.80
C LYS A 79 -28.39 3.47 30.73
N VAL A 80 -28.83 3.08 29.53
CA VAL A 80 -28.03 3.10 28.31
C VAL A 80 -28.59 4.18 27.37
N TYR A 81 -27.73 5.06 26.89
CA TYR A 81 -28.11 6.23 26.09
C TYR A 81 -27.77 6.08 24.59
N VAL A 82 -27.11 4.99 24.22
CA VAL A 82 -26.63 4.76 22.86
C VAL A 82 -27.08 3.40 22.33
N SER A 83 -27.15 3.28 21.01
CA SER A 83 -27.45 2.03 20.32
C SER A 83 -26.23 1.51 19.55
N GLU A 84 -26.26 0.22 19.21
CA GLU A 84 -25.19 -0.40 18.42
C GLU A 84 -25.06 0.27 17.05
N GLY A 85 -23.81 0.47 16.60
CA GLY A 85 -23.51 1.16 15.34
C GLY A 85 -23.66 2.69 15.38
N GLN A 86 -24.06 3.28 16.50
CA GLN A 86 -24.20 4.73 16.63
C GLN A 86 -22.84 5.45 16.66
N TYR A 87 -22.72 6.50 15.85
CA TYR A 87 -21.58 7.40 15.89
C TYR A 87 -21.64 8.32 17.10
N VAL A 88 -20.58 8.32 17.91
CA VAL A 88 -20.47 9.15 19.12
C VAL A 88 -19.18 9.98 19.11
N LYS A 89 -19.22 11.15 19.74
CA LYS A 89 -18.06 12.04 19.89
C LYS A 89 -17.39 11.83 21.26
N LYS A 90 -16.13 12.23 21.38
CA LYS A 90 -15.43 12.23 22.68
C LYS A 90 -16.24 13.02 23.72
N GLY A 91 -16.44 12.43 24.89
CA GLY A 91 -17.20 13.03 25.99
C GLY A 91 -18.71 12.78 25.96
N THR A 92 -19.22 12.05 24.96
CA THR A 92 -20.63 11.65 24.92
C THR A 92 -20.94 10.67 26.05
N LEU A 93 -22.02 10.92 26.81
CA LEU A 93 -22.52 9.98 27.80
C LEU A 93 -23.08 8.74 27.10
N LEU A 94 -22.46 7.59 27.34
CA LEU A 94 -22.89 6.32 26.76
C LEU A 94 -23.88 5.60 27.67
N MET A 95 -23.58 5.57 28.97
CA MET A 95 -24.30 4.80 29.99
C MET A 95 -24.19 5.50 31.35
N SER A 96 -25.20 5.36 32.21
CA SER A 96 -25.14 5.72 33.63
C SER A 96 -25.18 4.49 34.53
N VAL A 97 -24.49 4.57 35.66
CA VAL A 97 -24.49 3.58 36.74
C VAL A 97 -25.23 4.19 37.91
N ASN A 98 -26.00 3.40 38.65
CA ASN A 98 -26.65 3.86 39.88
C ASN A 98 -25.59 4.36 40.87
N ASP A 99 -25.70 5.62 41.27
CA ASP A 99 -24.74 6.34 42.09
C ASP A 99 -25.24 6.60 43.53
N GLU A 100 -26.37 6.03 43.94
CA GLU A 100 -27.01 6.32 45.25
C GLU A 100 -26.05 6.10 46.43
N ASN A 101 -25.36 4.96 46.46
CA ASN A 101 -24.37 4.63 47.49
C ASN A 101 -23.15 5.57 47.43
N ALA A 102 -22.73 5.96 46.23
CA ALA A 102 -21.60 6.88 46.05
C ALA A 102 -21.97 8.29 46.53
N GLN A 103 -23.19 8.74 46.22
CA GLN A 103 -23.71 10.03 46.65
C GLN A 103 -23.90 10.10 48.18
N LEU A 104 -24.40 9.01 48.79
CA LEU A 104 -24.49 8.90 50.24
C LEU A 104 -23.11 8.99 50.90
N SER A 105 -22.13 8.23 50.37
CA SER A 105 -20.75 8.25 50.86
C SER A 105 -20.11 9.63 50.73
N LEU A 106 -20.36 10.32 49.61
CA LEU A 106 -19.90 11.68 49.37
C LEU A 106 -20.52 12.67 50.36
N ASN A 107 -21.82 12.55 50.63
CA ASN A 107 -22.51 13.42 51.59
C ASN A 107 -21.97 13.21 53.01
N ASN A 108 -21.79 11.97 53.44
CA ASN A 108 -21.20 11.65 54.74
C ASN A 108 -19.78 12.22 54.90
N ALA A 109 -18.95 12.11 53.84
CA ALA A 109 -17.61 12.67 53.82
C ALA A 109 -17.62 14.21 53.89
N LYS A 110 -18.54 14.87 53.18
CA LYS A 110 -18.73 16.32 53.23
C LYS A 110 -19.14 16.81 54.62
N GLU A 111 -20.08 16.12 55.28
CA GLU A 111 -20.49 16.50 56.64
C GLU A 111 -19.34 16.28 57.64
N SER A 112 -18.62 15.16 57.53
CA SER A 112 -17.43 14.91 58.35
C SER A 112 -16.35 15.99 58.16
N TYR A 113 -16.12 16.41 56.92
CA TYR A 113 -15.21 17.50 56.60
C TYR A 113 -15.67 18.83 57.21
N LYS A 114 -16.97 19.14 57.13
CA LYS A 114 -17.56 20.36 57.70
C LYS A 114 -17.42 20.39 59.22
N VAL A 115 -17.66 19.27 59.90
CA VAL A 115 -17.46 19.14 61.35
C VAL A 115 -15.99 19.36 61.70
N ALA A 116 -15.06 18.72 60.98
CA ALA A 116 -13.62 18.90 61.21
C ALA A 116 -13.18 20.37 60.99
N GLN A 117 -13.70 21.03 59.96
CA GLN A 117 -13.42 22.44 59.69
C GLN A 117 -13.99 23.35 60.79
N SER A 118 -15.20 23.08 61.28
CA SER A 118 -15.80 23.83 62.39
C SER A 118 -14.97 23.68 63.66
N ASN A 119 -14.56 22.45 63.99
CA ASN A 119 -13.72 22.17 65.14
C ASN A 119 -12.35 22.86 65.03
N GLN A 120 -11.74 22.86 63.85
CA GLN A 120 -10.48 23.58 63.60
C GLN A 120 -10.66 25.09 63.83
N LYS A 121 -11.74 25.68 63.30
CA LYS A 121 -12.03 27.11 63.47
C LYS A 121 -12.26 27.48 64.93
N GLN A 122 -12.98 26.63 65.66
CA GLN A 122 -13.23 26.81 67.09
C GLN A 122 -11.92 26.71 67.88
N ALA A 123 -11.12 25.67 67.65
CA ALA A 123 -9.82 25.51 68.31
C ALA A 123 -8.90 26.71 68.04
N LYS A 124 -8.84 27.19 66.80
CA LYS A 124 -8.05 28.38 66.45
C LYS A 124 -8.54 29.63 67.18
N SER A 125 -9.86 29.85 67.24
CA SER A 125 -10.44 31.00 67.93
C SER A 125 -10.16 30.98 69.44
N LEU A 126 -10.16 29.79 70.05
CA LEU A 126 -9.80 29.61 71.46
C LEU A 126 -8.32 29.91 71.72
N MET A 127 -7.43 29.41 70.85
CA MET A 127 -5.98 29.70 70.95
C MET A 127 -5.69 31.19 70.79
N ASP A 128 -6.34 31.86 69.82
CA ASP A 128 -6.18 33.29 69.59
C ASP A 128 -6.66 34.11 70.82
N ALA A 129 -7.76 33.70 71.45
CA ALA A 129 -8.29 34.33 72.66
C ALA A 129 -7.37 34.13 73.89
N GLU A 130 -6.82 32.93 74.10
CA GLU A 130 -5.84 32.67 75.16
C GLU A 130 -4.58 33.52 74.99
N GLN A 131 -4.04 33.61 73.77
CA GLN A 131 -2.86 34.44 73.50
C GLN A 131 -3.10 35.93 73.77
N LEU A 132 -4.32 36.43 73.52
CA LEU A 132 -4.72 37.80 73.83
C LEU A 132 -4.74 38.05 75.34
N ASN A 133 -5.28 37.11 76.12
CA ASN A 133 -5.34 37.22 77.58
C ASN A 133 -3.93 37.24 78.19
N LEU A 134 -3.04 36.34 77.76
CA LEU A 134 -1.65 36.30 78.24
C LEU A 134 -0.90 37.62 77.98
N LYS A 135 -1.08 38.23 76.80
CA LYS A 135 -0.46 39.52 76.46
C LYS A 135 -0.97 40.68 77.31
N ASN A 136 -2.24 40.65 77.71
CA ASN A 136 -2.81 41.69 78.57
C ASN A 136 -2.32 41.57 80.02
N GLU A 137 -2.07 40.34 80.49
CA GLU A 137 -1.49 40.07 81.81
C GLU A 137 -0.01 40.48 81.89
N GLU A 138 0.77 40.31 80.82
CA GLU A 138 2.18 40.75 80.77
C GLU A 138 2.37 42.28 80.66
N ALA A 139 1.33 43.02 80.28
CA ALA A 139 1.38 44.47 80.07
C ALA A 139 0.87 45.30 81.28
N SER A 140 0.42 44.64 82.35
CA SER A 140 -0.08 45.24 83.60
C SER A 140 0.93 45.11 84.73
#